data_AF-A0A923NWV4-F1
#
_entry.id   AF-A0A923NWV4-F1
#
_cell.length_a   1.000
_cell.length_b   1.000
_cell.length_c   1.000
_cell.angle_alpha   90.00
_cell.angle_beta   90.00
_cell.angle_gamma   90.00
#
_symmetry.space_group_name_H-M   'P 1'
#
loop_
_entity.id
_entity.type
_entity.pdbx_description
1 polymer ?
#
loop_
_entity_poly.entity_id
_entity_poly.type
_entity_poly.pdbx_seq_one_letter_code
_entity_poly.pdbx_strand_id
1 'polypeptide(L)'
;MENNAWKNYEKIHKKYLHNIGNLILILTEFNSEMGNNPFKDKKIQLHTSSLYYRLEMLNNDAWNEDSIKQHQSNMINWFLETFPLPQQYQAASNYDRKKTDVTTFSPIDDDAGDWAEGNKPAKMIINESVFNVSTWQDVFIKFITFMKEDSRYDFQFILDNQTDLFNREGVILHWGLLKTIIDKNLDLTTRYK
;
A
#
# COMPACT_ATOMS: atom_id res chain seq x y z
N MET A 1 18.48 -35.82 -23.56
CA MET A 1 17.01 -35.65 -23.54
C MET A 1 16.70 -34.55 -22.54
N GLU A 2 16.87 -33.30 -22.95
CA GLU A 2 16.73 -32.13 -22.07
C GLU A 2 15.52 -31.29 -22.50
N ASN A 3 14.87 -30.64 -21.53
CA ASN A 3 13.96 -29.50 -21.67
C ASN A 3 12.47 -29.74 -21.99
N ASN A 4 11.76 -30.47 -21.10
CA ASN A 4 10.30 -30.33 -20.98
C ASN A 4 9.82 -29.84 -19.59
N ALA A 5 10.60 -29.96 -18.53
CA ALA A 5 10.21 -29.47 -17.19
C ALA A 5 10.20 -27.94 -17.08
N TRP A 6 11.15 -27.26 -17.73
CA TRP A 6 11.28 -25.80 -17.68
C TRP A 6 10.17 -25.04 -18.41
N LYS A 7 9.57 -25.63 -19.46
CA LYS A 7 8.53 -24.95 -20.28
C LYS A 7 7.23 -24.67 -19.53
N ASN A 8 6.94 -25.41 -18.46
CA ASN A 8 5.74 -25.22 -17.65
C ASN A 8 5.99 -24.48 -16.34
N TYR A 9 7.25 -24.35 -15.89
CA TYR A 9 7.59 -23.68 -14.65
C TYR A 9 7.10 -22.22 -14.63
N GLU A 10 7.36 -21.43 -15.68
CA GLU A 10 6.91 -20.03 -15.73
C GLU A 10 5.38 -19.91 -15.75
N LYS A 11 4.69 -20.82 -16.44
CA LYS A 11 3.21 -20.83 -16.50
C LYS A 11 2.60 -21.20 -15.15
N ILE A 12 3.15 -22.21 -14.48
CA ILE A 12 2.72 -22.65 -13.16
C ILE A 12 3.01 -21.53 -12.16
N HIS A 13 4.22 -20.96 -12.18
CA HIS A 13 4.61 -19.84 -11.32
C HIS A 13 3.65 -18.67 -11.48
N LYS A 14 3.40 -18.19 -12.71
CA LYS A 14 2.47 -17.08 -12.97
C LYS A 14 1.03 -17.39 -12.52
N LYS A 15 0.59 -18.63 -12.66
CA LYS A 15 -0.77 -19.06 -12.27
C LYS A 15 -0.95 -19.13 -10.75
N TYR A 16 0.07 -19.57 -10.02
CA TYR A 16 -0.03 -19.83 -8.59
C TYR A 16 0.74 -18.84 -7.71
N LEU A 17 1.39 -17.81 -8.27
CA LEU A 17 2.14 -16.79 -7.52
C LEU A 17 1.30 -16.13 -6.42
N HIS A 18 0.06 -15.77 -6.72
CA HIS A 18 -0.89 -15.14 -5.78
C HIS A 18 -1.98 -16.11 -5.30
N ASN A 19 -1.70 -17.42 -5.32
CA ASN A 19 -2.62 -18.43 -4.80
C ASN A 19 -2.29 -18.71 -3.33
N ILE A 20 -3.32 -18.82 -2.48
CA ILE A 20 -3.17 -19.13 -1.05
C ILE A 20 -2.37 -20.41 -0.79
N GLY A 21 -2.47 -21.41 -1.67
CA GLY A 21 -1.67 -22.63 -1.63
C GLY A 21 -0.18 -22.45 -1.91
N ASN A 22 0.25 -21.29 -2.40
CA ASN A 22 1.65 -20.93 -2.56
C ASN A 22 2.13 -19.93 -1.48
N LEU A 23 1.25 -19.57 -0.54
CA LEU A 23 1.58 -18.75 0.60
C LEU A 23 1.90 -19.65 1.80
N ILE A 24 3.03 -19.37 2.44
CA ILE A 24 3.40 -20.00 3.70
C ILE A 24 3.29 -18.95 4.79
N LEU A 25 2.43 -19.21 5.78
CA LEU A 25 2.38 -18.39 6.97
C LEU A 25 3.64 -18.67 7.79
N ILE A 26 4.60 -17.75 7.69
CA ILE A 26 5.86 -17.74 8.45
C ILE A 26 5.94 -16.43 9.23
N LEU A 27 6.66 -16.44 10.34
CA LEU A 27 6.89 -15.21 11.11
C LEU A 27 7.72 -14.24 10.24
N THR A 28 7.41 -12.95 10.31
CA THR A 28 8.00 -11.90 9.45
C THR A 28 9.52 -11.89 9.49
N GLU A 29 10.11 -12.24 10.63
CA GLU A 29 11.56 -12.40 10.81
C GLU A 29 12.16 -13.47 9.87
N PHE A 30 11.48 -14.60 9.67
CA PHE A 30 11.93 -15.67 8.77
C PHE A 30 11.60 -15.38 7.30
N ASN A 31 10.60 -14.54 7.01
CA ASN A 31 10.22 -14.18 5.64
C ASN A 31 11.35 -13.44 4.91
N SER A 32 12.02 -12.52 5.62
CA SER A 32 13.16 -11.76 5.09
C SER A 32 14.39 -12.65 4.82
N GLU A 33 14.59 -13.70 5.62
CA GLU A 33 15.72 -14.64 5.49
C GLU A 33 15.51 -15.72 4.42
N MET A 34 14.26 -16.15 4.19
CA MET A 34 13.93 -17.24 3.25
C MET A 34 14.05 -16.84 1.78
N GLY A 35 13.74 -15.58 1.43
CA GLY A 35 13.89 -15.01 0.09
C GLY A 35 13.37 -15.89 -1.07
N ASN A 36 14.04 -15.83 -2.22
CA ASN A 36 13.76 -16.66 -3.40
C ASN A 36 14.55 -17.98 -3.43
N ASN A 37 14.97 -18.47 -2.26
CA ASN A 37 15.76 -19.70 -2.19
C ASN A 37 14.95 -20.95 -2.62
N PRO A 38 15.63 -22.00 -3.12
CA PRO A 38 15.00 -23.29 -3.41
C PRO A 38 14.22 -23.85 -2.22
N PHE A 39 13.16 -24.59 -2.49
CA PHE A 39 12.31 -25.19 -1.46
C PHE A 39 13.10 -26.06 -0.47
N LYS A 40 14.13 -26.76 -0.93
CA LYS A 40 14.99 -27.59 -0.08
C LYS A 40 15.65 -26.79 1.05
N ASP A 41 16.11 -25.58 0.76
CA ASP A 41 16.77 -24.71 1.73
C ASP A 41 15.73 -24.07 2.66
N LYS A 42 14.58 -23.69 2.09
CA LYS A 42 13.41 -23.22 2.84
C LYS A 42 12.89 -24.27 3.83
N LYS A 43 12.90 -25.55 3.48
CA LYS A 43 12.47 -26.67 4.34
C LYS A 43 13.26 -26.73 5.64
N ILE A 44 14.56 -26.43 5.61
CA ILE A 44 15.42 -26.42 6.79
C ILE A 44 15.00 -25.32 7.77
N GLN A 45 14.68 -24.13 7.27
CA GLN A 45 14.19 -23.02 8.09
C GLN A 45 12.73 -23.22 8.55
N LEU A 46 11.91 -23.93 7.77
CA LEU A 46 10.58 -24.33 8.22
C LEU A 46 10.63 -25.29 9.41
N HIS A 47 11.69 -26.08 9.60
CA HIS A 47 11.82 -26.90 10.80
C HIS A 47 11.94 -26.08 12.09
N THR A 48 12.47 -24.85 12.04
CA THR A 48 12.75 -24.02 13.22
C THR A 48 11.57 -23.14 13.67
N SER A 49 10.59 -22.90 12.79
CA SER A 49 9.36 -22.17 13.14
C SER A 49 8.53 -22.95 14.17
N SER A 50 7.61 -22.30 14.89
CA SER A 50 6.70 -22.94 15.86
C SER A 50 5.28 -23.19 15.32
N LEU A 51 4.96 -22.73 14.11
CA LEU A 51 3.60 -22.78 13.54
C LEU A 51 3.20 -24.19 13.07
N TYR A 52 2.01 -24.66 13.47
CA TYR A 52 1.56 -26.04 13.19
C TYR A 52 1.40 -26.33 11.69
N TYR A 53 0.97 -25.34 10.90
CA TYR A 53 0.72 -25.44 9.46
C TYR A 53 1.96 -25.85 8.64
N ARG A 54 3.18 -25.67 9.18
CA ARG A 54 4.42 -26.05 8.50
C ARG A 54 4.63 -27.57 8.42
N LEU A 55 4.04 -28.35 9.33
CA LEU A 55 4.28 -29.79 9.44
C LEU A 55 3.86 -30.54 8.17
N GLU A 56 2.80 -30.08 7.51
CA GLU A 56 2.36 -30.63 6.23
C GLU A 56 3.39 -30.39 5.12
N MET A 57 3.98 -29.20 5.08
CA MET A 57 5.00 -28.83 4.09
C MET A 57 6.30 -29.61 4.27
N LEU A 58 6.64 -29.96 5.52
CA LEU A 58 7.80 -30.79 5.82
C LEU A 58 7.65 -32.23 5.28
N ASN A 59 6.42 -32.70 5.09
CA ASN A 59 6.16 -34.04 4.53
C ASN A 59 6.22 -34.08 3.00
N ASN A 60 6.30 -32.92 2.33
CA ASN A 60 6.43 -32.86 0.87
C ASN A 60 7.91 -32.91 0.44
N ASP A 61 8.20 -33.74 -0.55
CA ASP A 61 9.55 -33.88 -1.13
C ASP A 61 9.88 -32.78 -2.14
N ALA A 62 8.86 -32.24 -2.81
CA ALA A 62 8.98 -31.18 -3.80
C ALA A 62 7.78 -30.22 -3.71
N TRP A 63 8.04 -28.94 -3.97
CA TRP A 63 7.00 -27.90 -4.06
C TRP A 63 6.61 -27.68 -5.52
N ASN A 64 5.65 -28.47 -6.00
CA ASN A 64 5.16 -28.46 -7.37
C ASN A 64 3.66 -28.08 -7.44
N GLU A 65 3.06 -28.11 -8.63
CA GLU A 65 1.65 -27.73 -8.79
C GLU A 65 0.70 -28.59 -7.92
N ASP A 66 0.98 -29.88 -7.78
CA ASP A 66 0.11 -30.79 -7.03
C ASP A 66 0.22 -30.53 -5.52
N SER A 67 1.43 -30.31 -5.00
CA SER A 67 1.62 -29.93 -3.59
C SER A 67 0.98 -28.58 -3.27
N ILE A 68 1.03 -27.61 -4.20
CA ILE A 68 0.37 -26.30 -4.05
C ILE A 68 -1.15 -26.46 -3.97
N LYS A 69 -1.77 -27.28 -4.82
CA LYS A 69 -3.22 -27.52 -4.81
C LYS A 69 -3.67 -28.26 -3.55
N GLN A 70 -2.87 -29.21 -3.09
CA GLN A 70 -3.12 -29.94 -1.86
C GLN A 70 -3.08 -28.99 -0.65
N HIS A 71 -2.01 -28.20 -0.55
CA HIS A 71 -1.88 -27.19 0.51
C HIS A 71 -3.02 -26.16 0.46
N GLN A 72 -3.39 -25.69 -0.74
CA GLN A 72 -4.54 -24.81 -0.93
C GLN A 72 -5.82 -25.41 -0.33
N SER A 73 -6.11 -26.67 -0.62
CA SER A 73 -7.32 -27.33 -0.16
C SER A 73 -7.33 -27.48 1.36
N ASN A 74 -6.19 -27.82 1.95
CA ASN A 74 -6.05 -27.96 3.40
C ASN A 74 -6.18 -26.62 4.13
N MET A 75 -5.55 -25.56 3.61
CA MET A 75 -5.71 -24.21 4.15
C MET A 75 -7.17 -23.74 4.13
N ILE A 76 -7.89 -23.98 3.03
CA ILE A 76 -9.31 -23.63 2.91
C ILE A 76 -10.13 -24.41 3.94
N ASN A 77 -9.88 -25.72 4.08
CA ASN A 77 -10.59 -26.55 5.05
C ASN A 77 -10.35 -26.08 6.48
N TRP A 78 -9.09 -25.86 6.88
CA TRP A 78 -8.77 -25.34 8.21
C TRP A 78 -9.42 -23.98 8.49
N PHE A 79 -9.45 -23.11 7.47
CA PHE A 79 -10.09 -21.81 7.61
C PHE A 79 -11.61 -21.94 7.82
N LEU A 80 -12.27 -22.82 7.06
CA LEU A 80 -13.71 -23.08 7.20
C LEU A 80 -14.05 -23.83 8.50
N GLU A 81 -13.18 -24.68 9.00
CA GLU A 81 -13.33 -25.35 10.30
C GLU A 81 -13.21 -24.35 11.46
N THR A 82 -12.22 -23.45 11.39
CA THR A 82 -11.96 -22.45 12.45
C THR A 82 -13.00 -21.33 12.41
N PHE A 83 -13.38 -20.88 11.22
CA PHE A 83 -14.32 -19.81 10.96
C PHE A 83 -15.46 -20.33 10.09
N PRO A 84 -16.43 -21.06 10.68
CA PRO A 84 -17.53 -21.65 9.94
C PRO A 84 -18.35 -20.54 9.28
N LEU A 85 -18.33 -20.55 7.94
CA LEU A 85 -19.09 -19.61 7.15
C LEU A 85 -20.56 -20.04 7.14
N PRO A 86 -21.53 -19.18 7.51
CA PRO A 86 -22.95 -19.49 7.41
C PRO A 86 -23.31 -19.92 5.98
N GLN A 87 -24.15 -20.94 5.83
CA GLN A 87 -24.46 -21.58 4.55
C GLN A 87 -24.92 -20.59 3.46
N GLN A 88 -25.61 -19.52 3.87
CA GLN A 88 -26.05 -18.42 3.00
C GLN A 88 -24.91 -17.68 2.28
N TYR A 89 -23.70 -17.68 2.84
CA TYR A 89 -22.52 -17.02 2.26
C TYR A 89 -21.58 -18.00 1.53
N GLN A 90 -21.81 -19.31 1.64
CA GLN A 90 -20.99 -20.33 0.97
C GLN A 90 -21.27 -20.41 -0.53
N ALA A 91 -22.53 -20.19 -0.94
CA ALA A 91 -22.97 -20.22 -2.33
C ALA A 91 -23.11 -18.81 -2.94
N ALA A 92 -23.10 -17.76 -2.11
CA ALA A 92 -23.09 -16.39 -2.60
C ALA A 92 -21.70 -16.07 -3.20
N SER A 93 -21.67 -15.61 -4.45
CA SER A 93 -20.45 -15.05 -5.02
C SER A 93 -20.15 -13.74 -4.29
N ASN A 94 -19.37 -13.82 -3.21
CA ASN A 94 -18.86 -12.65 -2.49
C ASN A 94 -17.68 -12.02 -3.24
N TYR A 95 -17.32 -12.57 -4.41
CA TYR A 95 -16.34 -12.00 -5.33
C TYR A 95 -16.99 -10.82 -6.05
N ASP A 96 -17.34 -9.79 -5.29
CA ASP A 96 -17.77 -8.53 -5.85
C ASP A 96 -16.53 -7.85 -6.44
N ARG A 97 -16.27 -8.13 -7.71
CA ARG A 97 -15.26 -7.42 -8.50
C ARG A 97 -15.66 -5.97 -8.75
N LYS A 98 -16.76 -5.52 -8.15
CA LYS A 98 -16.97 -4.12 -7.81
C LYS A 98 -16.48 -3.94 -6.38
N LYS A 99 -15.18 -3.68 -6.21
CA LYS A 99 -14.87 -2.52 -5.37
C LYS A 99 -15.75 -1.44 -5.99
N THR A 100 -16.81 -1.02 -5.31
CA THR A 100 -17.37 0.30 -5.59
C THR A 100 -16.14 1.17 -5.70
N ASP A 101 -15.83 1.69 -6.88
CA ASP A 101 -14.72 2.61 -7.05
C ASP A 101 -15.00 3.70 -6.04
N VAL A 102 -14.36 3.63 -4.86
CA VAL A 102 -14.47 4.66 -3.85
C VAL A 102 -13.66 5.79 -4.46
N THR A 103 -14.31 6.54 -5.35
CA THR A 103 -13.73 7.68 -6.07
C THR A 103 -13.60 8.89 -5.16
N THR A 104 -13.97 8.75 -3.90
CA THR A 104 -14.08 9.81 -2.92
C THR A 104 -13.79 9.22 -1.56
N PHE A 105 -12.74 9.73 -0.93
CA PHE A 105 -12.35 9.42 0.43
C PHE A 105 -12.19 10.74 1.19
N SER A 106 -12.32 10.69 2.51
CA SER A 106 -12.06 11.82 3.38
C SER A 106 -10.61 11.76 3.88
N PRO A 107 -9.89 12.88 4.00
CA PRO A 107 -8.55 12.90 4.57
C PRO A 107 -8.45 12.41 6.02
N ILE A 108 -9.59 12.27 6.72
CA ILE A 108 -9.67 11.77 8.10
C ILE A 108 -9.92 10.26 8.18
N ASP A 109 -10.14 9.59 7.04
CA ASP A 109 -10.36 8.16 7.01
C ASP A 109 -9.05 7.42 7.27
N ASP A 110 -9.10 6.31 8.02
CA ASP A 110 -7.90 5.54 8.42
C ASP A 110 -7.12 4.99 7.21
N ASP A 111 -7.79 4.78 6.08
CA ASP A 111 -7.24 4.26 4.83
C ASP A 111 -6.94 5.35 3.78
N ALA A 112 -7.08 6.64 4.13
CA ALA A 112 -6.89 7.76 3.20
C ALA A 112 -5.49 7.77 2.55
N GLY A 113 -4.46 7.32 3.28
CA GLY A 113 -3.09 7.20 2.77
C GLY A 113 -2.99 6.18 1.63
N ASP A 114 -3.60 5.01 1.80
CA ASP A 114 -3.61 3.93 0.81
C ASP A 114 -4.37 4.35 -0.47
N TRP A 115 -5.41 5.18 -0.31
CA TRP A 115 -6.15 5.74 -1.44
C TRP A 115 -5.37 6.85 -2.17
N ALA A 116 -4.61 7.66 -1.45
CA ALA A 116 -3.82 8.74 -2.03
C ALA A 116 -2.56 8.24 -2.74
N GLU A 117 -1.95 7.17 -2.24
CA GLU A 117 -0.72 6.60 -2.79
C GLU A 117 -0.96 6.01 -4.19
N GLY A 118 -0.17 6.46 -5.17
CA GLY A 118 -0.27 5.99 -6.56
C GLY A 118 -1.44 6.55 -7.38
N ASN A 119 -2.42 7.19 -6.74
CA ASN A 119 -3.58 7.79 -7.42
C ASN A 119 -3.45 9.32 -7.56
N LYS A 120 -4.12 9.89 -8.58
CA LYS A 120 -4.16 11.34 -8.82
C LYS A 120 -5.55 11.89 -8.52
N PRO A 121 -5.66 13.02 -7.81
CA PRO A 121 -6.95 13.63 -7.53
C PRO A 121 -7.49 14.30 -8.80
N ALA A 122 -8.81 14.24 -8.98
CA ALA A 122 -9.51 14.93 -10.07
C ALA A 122 -10.42 16.06 -9.56
N LYS A 123 -11.02 15.87 -8.38
CA LYS A 123 -11.95 16.80 -7.75
C LYS A 123 -11.71 16.85 -6.25
N MET A 124 -11.87 18.04 -5.69
CA MET A 124 -11.88 18.29 -4.26
C MET A 124 -13.22 18.92 -3.91
N ILE A 125 -13.85 18.48 -2.82
CA ILE A 125 -15.16 18.97 -2.37
C ILE A 125 -14.97 19.56 -0.97
N ILE A 126 -15.32 20.84 -0.78
CA ILE A 126 -15.29 21.52 0.52
C ILE A 126 -16.62 22.23 0.72
N ASN A 127 -17.36 21.93 1.79
CA ASN A 127 -18.65 22.55 2.10
C ASN A 127 -19.59 22.60 0.86
N GLU A 128 -19.74 21.47 0.17
CA GLU A 128 -20.54 21.31 -1.07
C GLU A 128 -19.99 22.05 -2.32
N SER A 129 -18.92 22.84 -2.18
CA SER A 129 -18.24 23.47 -3.31
C SER A 129 -17.26 22.51 -3.97
N VAL A 130 -17.36 22.36 -5.30
CA VAL A 130 -16.53 21.45 -6.08
C VAL A 130 -15.40 22.21 -6.78
N PHE A 131 -14.17 21.79 -6.52
CA PHE A 131 -12.96 22.33 -7.13
C PHE A 131 -12.32 21.28 -8.03
N ASN A 132 -12.06 21.62 -9.29
CA ASN A 132 -11.28 20.77 -10.19
C ASN A 132 -9.80 20.86 -9.81
N VAL A 133 -9.13 19.71 -9.65
CA VAL A 133 -7.73 19.59 -9.27
C VAL A 133 -7.02 18.59 -10.17
N SER A 134 -5.70 18.73 -10.30
CA SER A 134 -4.91 17.86 -11.18
C SER A 134 -3.73 17.16 -10.46
N THR A 135 -3.33 17.67 -9.30
CA THR A 135 -2.21 17.15 -8.50
C THR A 135 -2.50 17.30 -7.02
N TRP A 136 -1.82 16.53 -6.16
CA TRP A 136 -1.91 16.69 -4.71
C TRP A 136 -1.39 18.05 -4.22
N GLN A 137 -0.45 18.66 -4.95
CA GLN A 137 0.01 20.03 -4.68
C GLN A 137 -1.10 21.06 -4.95
N ASP A 138 -1.85 20.87 -6.03
CA ASP A 138 -2.99 21.72 -6.39
C ASP A 138 -4.12 21.60 -5.36
N VAL A 139 -4.38 20.39 -4.86
CA VAL A 139 -5.29 20.16 -3.70
C VAL A 139 -4.85 20.99 -2.50
N PHE A 140 -3.57 20.90 -2.12
CA PHE A 140 -3.02 21.65 -1.00
C PHE A 140 -3.16 23.16 -1.18
N ILE A 141 -2.74 23.71 -2.32
CA ILE A 141 -2.79 25.15 -2.59
C ILE A 141 -4.25 25.65 -2.58
N LYS A 142 -5.18 24.92 -3.19
CA LYS A 142 -6.60 25.31 -3.21
C LYS A 142 -7.23 25.23 -1.83
N PHE A 143 -6.87 24.23 -1.02
CA PHE A 143 -7.34 24.11 0.35
C PHE A 143 -6.84 25.27 1.23
N ILE A 144 -5.55 25.60 1.17
CA ILE A 144 -4.95 26.75 1.87
C ILE A 144 -5.61 28.07 1.40
N THR A 145 -5.84 28.22 0.09
CA THR A 145 -6.50 29.42 -0.47
C THR A 145 -7.94 29.54 0.03
N PHE A 146 -8.68 28.44 0.05
CA PHE A 146 -10.04 28.41 0.59
C PHE A 146 -10.09 28.84 2.06
N MET A 147 -9.17 28.32 2.90
CA MET A 147 -9.10 28.72 4.31
C MET A 147 -8.72 30.19 4.50
N LYS A 148 -7.91 30.76 3.61
CA LYS A 148 -7.53 32.18 3.66
C LYS A 148 -8.69 33.10 3.25
N GLU A 149 -9.51 32.70 2.29
CA GLU A 149 -10.61 33.50 1.76
C GLU A 149 -11.84 33.47 2.67
N ASP A 150 -12.05 32.37 3.39
CA ASP A 150 -13.18 32.20 4.28
C ASP A 150 -12.87 32.74 5.69
N SER A 151 -13.52 33.84 6.05
CA SER A 151 -13.39 34.55 7.34
C SER A 151 -13.66 33.70 8.59
N ARG A 152 -14.22 32.49 8.44
CA ARG A 152 -14.47 31.56 9.54
C ARG A 152 -13.22 30.85 10.02
N TYR A 153 -12.18 30.79 9.19
CA TYR A 153 -10.94 30.09 9.53
C TYR A 153 -9.84 31.09 9.87
N ASP A 154 -9.15 30.82 10.98
CA ASP A 154 -8.00 31.62 11.37
C ASP A 154 -6.76 31.14 10.61
N PHE A 155 -6.52 31.75 9.44
CA PHE A 155 -5.33 31.47 8.65
C PHE A 155 -4.03 31.83 9.38
N GLN A 156 -4.07 32.79 10.31
CA GLN A 156 -2.90 33.20 11.08
C GLN A 156 -2.43 32.06 12.00
N PHE A 157 -3.37 31.33 12.59
CA PHE A 157 -3.05 30.14 13.39
C PHE A 157 -2.23 29.10 12.62
N ILE A 158 -2.54 28.88 11.33
CA ILE A 158 -1.80 27.93 10.48
C ILE A 158 -0.38 28.43 10.21
N LEU A 159 -0.21 29.74 9.99
CA LEU A 159 1.10 30.35 9.78
C LEU A 159 1.97 30.26 11.03
N ASP A 160 1.38 30.46 12.21
CA ASP A 160 2.07 30.46 13.49
C ASP A 160 2.51 29.04 13.90
N ASN A 161 1.73 28.01 13.52
CA ASN A 161 2.00 26.60 13.86
C ASN A 161 2.53 25.79 12.67
N GLN A 162 3.00 26.43 11.60
CA GLN A 162 3.39 25.73 10.36
C GLN A 162 4.52 24.71 10.58
N THR A 163 5.43 24.97 11.52
CA THR A 163 6.56 24.08 11.83
C THR A 163 6.06 22.76 12.42
N ASP A 164 5.09 22.83 13.33
CA ASP A 164 4.49 21.65 13.97
C ASP A 164 3.54 20.92 13.03
N LEU A 165 2.83 21.64 12.16
CA LEU A 165 1.87 21.06 11.22
C LEU A 165 2.55 20.36 10.03
N PHE A 166 3.66 20.89 9.53
CA PHE A 166 4.31 20.39 8.32
C PHE A 166 5.68 19.74 8.56
N ASN A 167 6.15 19.69 9.81
CA ASN A 167 7.50 19.24 10.18
C ASN A 167 8.62 19.98 9.41
N ARG A 168 8.32 21.17 8.90
CA ARG A 168 9.22 21.99 8.08
C ARG A 168 8.95 23.47 8.33
N GLU A 169 10.00 24.24 8.50
CA GLU A 169 9.91 25.69 8.55
C GLU A 169 9.74 26.28 7.14
N GLY A 170 8.98 27.37 7.04
CA GLY A 170 8.87 28.16 5.81
C GLY A 170 8.12 27.48 4.67
N VAL A 171 7.16 26.60 4.98
CA VAL A 171 6.29 25.97 3.98
C VAL A 171 5.39 27.00 3.33
N ILE A 172 4.90 27.97 4.11
CA ILE A 172 4.11 29.10 3.62
C ILE A 172 4.89 30.38 3.92
N LEU A 173 5.38 31.03 2.86
CA LEU A 173 6.15 32.26 2.97
C LEU A 173 5.34 33.45 2.49
N HIS A 174 5.36 34.53 3.27
CA HIS A 174 4.90 35.83 2.77
C HIS A 174 5.84 36.35 1.69
N TRP A 175 5.26 37.00 0.68
CA TRP A 175 6.01 37.58 -0.45
C TRP A 175 7.16 38.49 0.01
N GLY A 176 7.00 39.27 1.08
CA GLY A 176 8.06 40.14 1.61
C GLY A 176 9.31 39.38 2.08
N LEU A 177 9.11 38.25 2.77
CA LEU A 177 10.20 37.36 3.21
C LEU A 177 10.82 36.64 2.02
N LEU A 178 10.00 36.12 1.11
CA LEU A 178 10.48 35.45 -0.11
C LEU A 178 11.33 36.39 -0.96
N LYS A 179 10.89 37.64 -1.15
CA LYS A 179 11.64 38.66 -1.88
C LYS A 179 13.01 38.91 -1.24
N THR A 180 13.06 39.01 0.09
CA THR A 180 14.31 39.21 0.82
C THR A 180 15.26 38.01 0.67
N ILE A 181 14.73 36.78 0.63
CA ILE A 181 15.53 35.56 0.39
C ILE A 181 16.06 35.53 -1.04
N ILE A 182 15.23 35.88 -2.02
CA ILE A 182 15.62 35.94 -3.45
C ILE A 182 16.70 37.00 -3.64
N ASP A 183 16.50 38.21 -3.11
CA ASP A 183 17.44 39.33 -3.23
C ASP A 183 18.80 38.98 -2.59
N LYS A 184 18.81 38.34 -1.41
CA LYS A 184 20.04 37.86 -0.75
C LYS A 184 20.79 36.79 -1.54
N ASN A 185 20.08 35.92 -2.26
CA ASN A 185 20.71 34.86 -3.07
C ASN A 185 21.17 35.37 -4.45
N LEU A 186 20.50 36.36 -5.02
CA LEU A 186 20.92 37.04 -6.25
C LEU A 186 22.29 37.73 -6.08
N ASP A 187 22.53 38.37 -4.93
CA ASP A 187 23.82 38.98 -4.57
C ASP A 187 24.99 37.97 -4.48
N LEU A 188 24.70 36.69 -4.22
CA LEU A 188 25.72 35.63 -4.21
C LEU A 188 26.06 35.13 -5.62
N THR A 189 25.09 35.14 -6.54
CA THR A 189 25.31 34.77 -7.95
C THR A 189 26.03 35.85 -8.78
N THR A 190 25.92 37.13 -8.41
CA THR A 190 26.64 38.22 -9.09
C THR A 190 28.09 38.37 -8.64
N ARG A 191 28.51 37.70 -7.55
CA ARG A 191 29.89 37.69 -7.05
C ARG A 191 30.85 36.76 -7.80
N TYR A 192 30.34 35.93 -8.71
CA TYR A 192 31.13 35.03 -9.57
C TYR A 192 31.06 35.45 -11.05
N LYS A 193 31.33 36.72 -11.35
CA LYS A 193 31.66 37.19 -12.70
C LYS A 193 32.96 37.98 -12.68
#